data_AF-A0A1X7TBR5-F1
#
_entry.id   AF-A0A1X7TBR5-F1
#
_cell.length_a   1.000
_cell.length_b   1.000
_cell.length_c   1.000
_cell.angle_alpha   90.00
_cell.angle_beta   90.00
_cell.angle_gamma   90.00
#
_symmetry.space_group_name_H-M   'P 1'
#
loop_
_entity.id
_entity.type
_entity.pdbx_description
1 polymer ?
#
loop_
_entity_poly.entity_id
_entity_poly.type
_entity_poly.pdbx_seq_one_letter_code
_entity_poly.pdbx_strand_id
1 'polypeptide(L)'
;MTFWDSYDASVHQNSELFDVEKFTYLKTLVSRTAKESIAGLTLTSANYKEAVRVLQDRFGKKEQMILRHMEVLLKLEAVTWQGNTTGLRSLFDKIETHTRELVALGVAPEAYNSLLPSLLMKKLPHEFCLAISRRIPEDEWN
;
A
#
# COMPACT_ATOMS: atom_id res chain seq x y z
N MET A 1 4.55 2.99 -7.83
CA MET A 1 3.79 3.03 -9.10
C MET A 1 3.20 1.64 -9.30
N THR A 2 1.88 1.53 -9.29
CA THR A 2 1.18 0.25 -9.45
C THR A 2 1.04 -0.12 -10.93
N PHE A 3 0.65 -1.36 -11.22
CA PHE A 3 0.28 -1.78 -12.57
C PHE A 3 -0.79 -0.85 -13.18
N TRP A 4 -1.84 -0.54 -12.41
CA TRP A 4 -2.94 0.29 -12.90
C TRP A 4 -2.46 1.71 -13.22
N ASP A 5 -1.62 2.33 -12.37
CA ASP A 5 -1.13 3.70 -12.63
C ASP A 5 -0.35 3.78 -13.96
N SER A 6 0.46 2.76 -14.24
CA SER A 6 1.25 2.67 -15.48
C SER A 6 0.35 2.41 -16.70
N TYR A 7 -0.60 1.48 -16.58
CA TYR A 7 -1.54 1.15 -17.65
C TYR A 7 -2.52 2.30 -17.93
N ASP A 8 -2.96 3.00 -16.89
CA ASP A 8 -3.89 4.13 -16.99
C ASP A 8 -3.25 5.27 -17.79
N ALA A 9 -2.04 5.69 -17.39
CA ALA A 9 -1.29 6.76 -18.05
C ALA A 9 -0.88 6.43 -19.49
N SER A 10 -0.55 5.16 -19.78
CA SER A 10 0.02 4.78 -21.09
C SER A 10 -1.02 4.31 -22.10
N VAL A 11 -2.11 3.70 -21.64
CA VAL A 11 -3.08 2.99 -22.49
C VAL A 11 -4.52 3.44 -22.23
N HIS A 12 -4.99 3.47 -20.97
CA HIS A 12 -6.40 3.77 -20.68
C HIS A 12 -6.79 5.19 -21.09
N GLN A 13 -5.96 6.19 -20.71
CA GLN A 13 -6.18 7.60 -21.02
C GLN A 13 -5.76 7.99 -22.45
N ASN A 14 -5.12 7.08 -23.20
CA ASN A 14 -4.69 7.37 -24.56
C ASN A 14 -5.92 7.44 -25.50
N SER A 15 -6.23 8.63 -26.02
CA SER A 15 -7.35 8.86 -26.93
C SER A 15 -7.10 8.39 -28.36
N GLU A 16 -5.86 8.06 -28.73
CA GLU A 16 -5.50 7.54 -30.05
C GLU A 16 -5.80 6.04 -30.19
N LEU A 17 -5.99 5.33 -29.08
CA LEU A 17 -6.33 3.91 -29.07
C LEU A 17 -7.84 3.70 -28.94
N PHE A 18 -8.39 2.79 -29.75
CA PHE A 18 -9.76 2.34 -29.60
C PHE A 18 -9.90 1.40 -28.39
N ASP A 19 -11.08 1.38 -27.76
CA ASP A 19 -11.37 0.51 -26.60
C ASP A 19 -11.04 -0.98 -26.88
N VAL A 20 -11.25 -1.44 -28.12
CA VAL A 20 -10.92 -2.81 -28.53
C VAL A 20 -9.41 -3.08 -28.53
N GLU A 21 -8.60 -2.10 -28.93
CA GLU A 21 -7.13 -2.19 -28.91
C GLU A 21 -6.64 -2.16 -27.47
N LYS A 22 -7.16 -1.24 -26.65
CA LYS A 22 -6.89 -1.18 -25.21
C LYS A 22 -7.21 -2.51 -24.54
N PHE A 23 -8.34 -3.12 -24.90
CA PHE A 23 -8.74 -4.41 -24.34
C PHE A 23 -7.81 -5.55 -24.78
N THR A 24 -7.37 -5.55 -26.03
CA THR A 24 -6.37 -6.51 -26.52
C THR A 24 -5.09 -6.41 -25.69
N TYR A 25 -4.56 -5.20 -25.49
CA TYR A 25 -3.41 -4.96 -24.63
C TYR A 25 -3.65 -5.37 -23.17
N LEU A 26 -4.82 -5.06 -22.60
CA LEU A 26 -5.14 -5.45 -21.23
C LEU A 26 -5.06 -6.97 -21.07
N LYS A 27 -5.64 -7.74 -21.99
CA LYS A 27 -5.66 -9.22 -21.96
C LYS A 27 -4.28 -9.86 -22.10
N THR A 28 -3.31 -9.19 -22.73
CA THR A 28 -1.93 -9.70 -22.83
C THR A 28 -1.11 -9.40 -21.57
N LEU A 29 -1.42 -8.31 -20.87
CA LEU A 29 -0.69 -7.87 -19.68
C LEU A 29 -1.18 -8.52 -18.37
N VAL A 30 -2.47 -8.87 -18.28
CA VAL A 30 -3.00 -9.57 -17.10
C VAL A 30 -2.71 -11.08 -17.15
N SER A 31 -2.48 -11.67 -15.98
CA SER A 31 -2.15 -13.10 -15.86
C SER A 31 -2.93 -13.79 -14.75
N ARG A 32 -2.89 -15.13 -14.73
CA ARG A 32 -3.48 -15.98 -13.67
C ARG A 32 -4.94 -15.59 -13.36
N THR A 33 -5.25 -15.37 -12.09
CA THR A 33 -6.59 -15.06 -11.57
C THR A 33 -7.19 -13.79 -12.17
N ALA A 34 -6.37 -12.79 -12.51
CA ALA A 34 -6.83 -11.58 -13.18
C ALA A 34 -7.28 -11.89 -14.62
N LYS A 35 -6.49 -12.69 -15.35
CA LYS A 35 -6.84 -13.12 -16.71
C LYS A 35 -8.10 -14.00 -16.72
N GLU A 36 -8.21 -14.93 -15.77
CA GLU A 36 -9.40 -15.77 -15.59
C GLU A 36 -10.66 -14.96 -15.33
N SER A 37 -10.56 -13.88 -14.53
CA SER A 37 -11.70 -13.03 -14.18
C SER A 37 -12.37 -12.33 -15.37
N ILE A 38 -11.64 -12.13 -16.46
CA ILE A 38 -12.13 -11.47 -17.69
C ILE A 38 -12.17 -12.43 -18.90
N ALA A 39 -11.90 -13.73 -18.69
CA ALA A 39 -11.75 -14.69 -19.79
C ALA A 39 -13.04 -14.87 -20.61
N GLY A 40 -14.21 -14.76 -19.97
CA GLY A 40 -15.52 -14.86 -20.62
C GLY A 40 -15.94 -13.64 -21.44
N LEU A 41 -15.18 -12.55 -21.35
CA LEU A 41 -15.48 -11.31 -22.07
C LEU A 41 -14.89 -11.34 -23.49
N THR A 42 -15.78 -11.24 -24.48
CA THR A 42 -15.41 -11.11 -25.90
C THR A 42 -14.82 -9.74 -26.20
N LEU A 43 -13.95 -9.65 -27.20
CA LEU A 43 -13.17 -8.45 -27.51
C LEU A 43 -14.04 -7.34 -28.15
N THR A 44 -14.75 -6.58 -27.32
CA THR A 44 -15.63 -5.47 -27.76
C THR A 44 -15.39 -4.24 -26.89
N SER A 45 -15.75 -3.04 -27.40
CA SER A 45 -15.60 -1.79 -26.64
C SER A 45 -16.42 -1.77 -25.35
N ALA A 46 -17.63 -2.34 -25.37
CA ALA A 46 -18.47 -2.45 -24.17
C ALA A 46 -17.81 -3.35 -23.11
N ASN A 47 -17.26 -4.49 -23.56
CA ASN A 47 -16.62 -5.44 -22.67
C ASN A 47 -15.25 -4.96 -22.16
N TYR A 48 -14.59 -4.02 -22.83
CA TYR A 48 -13.40 -3.37 -22.28
C TYR A 48 -13.71 -2.65 -20.96
N LYS A 49 -14.76 -1.82 -20.97
CA LYS A 49 -15.19 -1.07 -19.79
C LYS A 49 -15.58 -2.01 -18.66
N GLU A 50 -16.28 -3.09 -19.01
CA GLU A 50 -16.64 -4.13 -18.05
C GLU A 50 -15.42 -4.88 -17.50
N ALA A 51 -14.43 -5.21 -18.33
CA ALA A 51 -13.20 -5.85 -17.90
C ALA A 51 -12.42 -4.98 -16.91
N VAL A 52 -12.30 -3.67 -17.19
CA VAL A 52 -11.68 -2.71 -16.27
C VAL A 52 -12.43 -2.68 -14.94
N ARG A 53 -13.76 -2.59 -14.98
CA ARG A 53 -14.61 -2.60 -13.77
C ARG A 53 -14.40 -3.86 -12.94
N VAL A 54 -14.46 -5.04 -13.55
CA VAL A 54 -14.26 -6.34 -12.87
C VAL A 54 -12.87 -6.42 -12.22
N LEU A 55 -11.83 -5.97 -12.94
CA LEU A 55 -10.47 -5.99 -12.40
C LEU A 55 -10.29 -4.99 -11.24
N GLN A 56 -10.84 -3.79 -11.35
CA GLN A 56 -10.80 -2.80 -10.28
C GLN A 56 -11.59 -3.25 -9.05
N ASP A 57 -12.78 -3.81 -9.23
CA ASP A 57 -13.62 -4.26 -8.12
C ASP A 57 -12.98 -5.46 -7.38
N ARG A 58 -12.38 -6.39 -8.13
CA ARG A 58 -11.77 -7.59 -7.56
C ARG A 58 -10.38 -7.36 -6.98
N PHE A 59 -9.55 -6.52 -7.63
CA PHE A 59 -8.13 -6.36 -7.31
C PHE A 59 -7.72 -4.93 -6.93
N GLY A 60 -8.56 -3.93 -7.23
CA GLY A 60 -8.33 -2.52 -6.93
C GLY A 60 -8.81 -2.07 -5.54
N LYS A 61 -8.96 -3.00 -4.59
CA LYS A 61 -9.47 -2.74 -3.22
C LYS A 61 -8.44 -2.00 -2.35
N LYS A 62 -8.16 -0.75 -2.70
CA LYS A 62 -7.18 0.11 -2.01
C LYS A 62 -7.46 0.21 -0.51
N GLU A 63 -8.71 0.35 -0.09
CA GLU A 63 -9.09 0.39 1.33
C GLU A 63 -8.67 -0.87 2.09
N GLN A 64 -8.85 -2.06 1.51
CA GLN A 64 -8.42 -3.31 2.14
C GLN A 64 -6.89 -3.41 2.23
N MET A 65 -6.17 -2.89 1.23
CA MET A 65 -4.71 -2.82 1.29
C MET A 65 -4.26 -1.86 2.39
N ILE A 66 -4.87 -0.67 2.47
CA ILE A 66 -4.61 0.31 3.53
C ILE A 66 -4.85 -0.31 4.91
N LEU A 67 -6.00 -0.95 5.12
CA LEU A 67 -6.33 -1.63 6.38
C LEU A 67 -5.29 -2.71 6.72
N ARG A 68 -4.86 -3.50 5.74
CA ARG A 68 -3.83 -4.53 5.95
C ARG A 68 -2.49 -3.92 6.40
N HIS A 69 -2.03 -2.85 5.74
CA HIS A 69 -0.79 -2.18 6.13
C HIS A 69 -0.90 -1.58 7.54
N MET A 70 -2.03 -0.95 7.87
CA MET A 70 -2.32 -0.44 9.21
C MET A 70 -2.34 -1.55 10.27
N GLU A 71 -2.98 -2.69 9.97
CA GLU A 71 -3.00 -3.85 10.86
C GLU A 71 -1.59 -4.41 11.12
N VAL A 72 -0.74 -4.49 10.08
CA VAL A 72 0.63 -4.97 10.25
C VAL A 72 1.40 -4.02 11.17
N LEU A 73 1.30 -2.71 10.96
CA LEU A 73 1.91 -1.70 11.84
C LEU A 73 1.47 -1.90 13.30
N LEU A 74 0.17 -2.02 13.56
CA LEU A 74 -0.37 -2.22 14.91
C LEU A 74 0.13 -3.53 15.57
N LYS A 75 0.28 -4.59 14.76
CA LYS A 75 0.67 -5.94 15.19
C LYS A 75 2.18 -6.19 15.19
N LEU A 76 3.02 -5.19 14.91
CA LEU A 76 4.48 -5.33 14.97
C LEU A 76 4.92 -5.89 16.33
N GLU A 77 5.95 -6.72 16.34
CA GLU A 77 6.51 -7.25 17.58
C GLU A 77 7.38 -6.21 18.27
N ALA A 78 7.27 -6.13 19.61
CA ALA A 78 8.10 -5.22 20.39
C ALA A 78 9.52 -5.78 20.53
N VAL A 79 10.50 -4.92 20.38
CA VAL A 79 11.88 -5.21 20.73
C VAL A 79 12.07 -4.85 22.19
N THR A 80 12.32 -5.84 23.04
CA THR A 80 12.39 -5.63 24.51
C THR A 80 13.79 -5.31 25.00
N TRP A 81 14.83 -5.68 24.25
CA TRP A 81 16.22 -5.52 24.65
C TRP A 81 16.98 -4.56 23.73
N GLN A 82 17.63 -3.54 24.30
CA GLN A 82 18.36 -2.54 23.54
C GLN A 82 19.57 -3.07 22.76
N GLY A 83 20.15 -4.19 23.19
CA GLY A 83 21.26 -4.83 22.47
C GLY A 83 20.82 -5.60 21.21
N ASN A 84 19.52 -5.81 21.00
CA ASN A 84 18.98 -6.45 19.80
C ASN A 84 18.93 -5.47 18.63
N THR A 85 20.11 -5.07 18.16
CA THR A 85 20.26 -4.11 17.05
C THR A 85 19.65 -4.61 15.74
N THR A 86 19.67 -5.92 15.51
CA THR A 86 19.02 -6.56 14.35
C THR A 86 17.49 -6.42 14.42
N GLY A 87 16.90 -6.67 15.60
CA GLY A 87 15.47 -6.49 15.83
C GLY A 87 15.03 -5.04 15.68
N LEU A 88 15.82 -4.09 16.20
CA LEU A 88 15.56 -2.65 16.04
C LEU A 88 15.61 -2.22 14.58
N ARG A 89 16.61 -2.69 13.82
CA ARG A 89 16.70 -2.40 12.38
C ARG A 89 15.52 -2.98 11.63
N SER A 90 15.16 -4.25 11.90
CA SER A 90 14.01 -4.88 11.27
C SER A 90 12.69 -4.16 11.60
N LEU A 91 12.53 -3.68 12.83
CA LEU A 91 11.37 -2.88 13.23
C LEU A 91 11.30 -1.58 12.42
N PHE A 92 12.41 -0.86 12.31
CA PHE A 92 12.51 0.36 11.51
C PHE A 92 12.17 0.10 10.02
N ASP A 93 12.82 -0.89 9.41
CA ASP A 93 12.63 -1.24 8.00
C ASP A 93 11.16 -1.60 7.70
N LYS A 94 10.50 -2.32 8.61
CA LYS A 94 9.08 -2.69 8.48
C LYS A 94 8.16 -1.47 8.57
N ILE A 95 8.42 -0.57 9.52
CA ILE A 95 7.66 0.68 9.66
C ILE A 95 7.82 1.52 8.40
N GLU A 96 9.05 1.73 7.94
CA GLU A 96 9.33 2.53 6.75
C GLU A 96 8.70 1.93 5.49
N THR A 97 8.76 0.61 5.34
CA THR A 97 8.14 -0.08 4.19
C THR A 97 6.63 0.18 4.16
N HIS A 98 5.94 -0.04 5.27
CA HIS A 98 4.49 0.10 5.31
C HIS A 98 4.01 1.56 5.25
N THR A 99 4.75 2.51 5.83
CA THR A 99 4.40 3.94 5.66
C THR A 99 4.57 4.37 4.21
N ARG A 100 5.63 3.93 3.52
CA ARG A 100 5.82 4.20 2.09
C ARG A 100 4.72 3.58 1.22
N GLU A 101 4.27 2.38 1.55
CA GLU A 101 3.15 1.72 0.87
C GLU A 101 1.83 2.47 1.11
N LEU A 102 1.57 2.95 2.32
CA LEU A 102 0.40 3.79 2.63
C LEU A 102 0.39 5.09 1.83
N VAL A 103 1.53 5.78 1.74
CA VAL A 103 1.68 6.98 0.89
C VAL A 103 1.41 6.65 -0.58
N ALA A 104 1.92 5.53 -1.09
CA ALA A 104 1.68 5.08 -2.46
C ALA A 104 0.20 4.73 -2.73
N LEU A 105 -0.55 4.33 -1.69
CA LEU A 105 -2.00 4.11 -1.76
C LEU A 105 -2.82 5.40 -1.65
N GLY A 106 -2.18 6.55 -1.46
CA GLY A 106 -2.82 7.87 -1.35
C GLY A 106 -3.22 8.25 0.07
N VAL A 107 -2.71 7.56 1.10
CA VAL A 107 -2.94 7.93 2.49
C VAL A 107 -2.05 9.11 2.84
N ALA A 108 -2.66 10.20 3.28
CA ALA A 108 -1.95 11.39 3.73
C ALA A 108 -1.12 11.06 4.99
N PRO A 109 0.15 11.50 5.11
CA PRO A 109 0.98 11.23 6.27
C PRO A 109 0.33 11.59 7.61
N GLU A 110 -0.46 12.65 7.62
CA GLU A 110 -1.20 13.15 8.78
C GLU A 110 -2.15 12.09 9.37
N ALA A 111 -2.66 11.17 8.55
CA ALA A 111 -3.60 10.13 8.97
C ALA A 111 -2.94 9.05 9.87
N TYR A 112 -1.62 8.88 9.80
CA TYR A 112 -0.89 7.92 10.63
C TYR A 112 0.21 8.54 11.48
N ASN A 113 0.64 9.78 11.20
CA ASN A 113 1.66 10.48 11.98
C ASN A 113 1.27 10.68 13.44
N SER A 114 -0.01 10.86 13.75
CA SER A 114 -0.51 10.92 15.13
C SER A 114 -0.44 9.57 15.87
N LEU A 115 -0.43 8.46 15.13
CA LEU A 115 -0.43 7.10 15.68
C LEU A 115 0.98 6.52 15.81
N LEU A 116 1.88 6.83 14.87
CA LEU A 116 3.23 6.27 14.82
C LEU A 116 4.06 6.48 16.10
N PRO A 117 4.08 7.66 16.74
CA PRO A 117 4.77 7.86 18.03
C PRO A 117 4.31 6.90 19.11
N SER A 118 2.98 6.81 19.30
CA SER A 118 2.40 5.93 20.32
C SER A 118 2.67 4.45 20.05
N LEU A 119 2.74 4.07 18.77
CA LEU A 119 3.10 2.73 18.35
C LEU A 119 4.59 2.45 18.63
N LEU A 120 5.48 3.35 18.23
CA LEU A 120 6.93 3.24 18.46
C LEU A 120 7.26 3.08 19.94
N MET A 121 6.65 3.90 20.81
CA MET A 121 6.87 3.81 22.26
C MET A 121 6.45 2.46 22.86
N LYS A 122 5.46 1.78 22.25
CA LYS A 122 5.04 0.43 22.65
C LYS A 122 5.91 -0.68 22.08
N LYS A 123 6.68 -0.41 21.02
CA LYS A 123 7.51 -1.41 20.32
C LYS A 123 9.01 -1.27 20.59
N LEU A 124 9.47 -0.16 21.15
CA LEU A 124 10.87 0.07 21.49
C LEU A 124 11.21 -0.37 22.92
N PRO A 125 12.47 -0.74 23.19
CA PRO A 125 12.97 -0.99 24.54
C PRO A 125 12.79 0.24 25.44
N HIS A 126 12.43 0.00 26.71
CA HIS A 126 12.16 1.04 27.70
C HIS A 126 13.27 2.10 27.82
N GLU A 127 14.54 1.68 27.75
CA GLU A 127 15.69 2.58 27.79
C GLU A 127 15.68 3.64 26.68
N PHE A 128 15.25 3.26 25.47
CA PHE A 128 15.09 4.21 24.38
C PHE A 128 13.92 5.15 24.62
N CYS A 129 12.78 4.63 25.10
CA CYS A 129 11.63 5.46 25.45
C CYS A 129 11.97 6.51 26.53
N LEU A 130 12.77 6.14 27.53
CA LEU A 130 13.29 7.06 28.54
C LEU A 130 14.26 8.09 27.94
N ALA A 131 15.17 7.67 27.07
CA ALA A 131 16.10 8.58 26.42
C ALA A 131 15.40 9.58 25.50
N ILE A 132 14.32 9.15 24.84
CA ILE A 132 13.48 9.94 23.94
C ILE A 132 12.65 10.96 24.72
N SER A 133 11.91 10.54 25.75
CA SER A 133 11.09 11.44 26.60
C SER A 133 11.90 12.51 27.34
N ARG A 134 13.18 12.24 27.63
CA ARG A 134 14.09 13.23 28.21
C ARG A 134 14.56 14.30 27.22
N ARG A 135 14.45 14.04 25.91
CA ARG A 135 14.97 14.91 24.84
C ARG A 135 13.88 15.64 24.08
N ILE A 136 12.69 15.07 23.99
CA ILE A 136 11.56 15.61 23.22
C ILE A 136 10.35 15.69 24.17
N PRO A 137 9.90 16.89 24.57
CA PRO A 137 8.71 17.09 25.40
C PRO A 137 7.47 16.42 24.79
N GLU A 138 6.55 15.89 25.62
CA GLU A 138 5.34 15.16 25.17
C GLU A 138 4.47 15.96 24.18
N ASP A 139 4.58 17.28 24.22
CA ASP A 139 3.90 18.29 23.41
C ASP A 139 4.38 18.40 21.95
N GLU A 140 5.59 17.92 21.62
CA GLU A 140 6.12 17.89 20.23
C GLU A 140 5.76 16.61 19.44
N TRP A 141 5.04 15.66 20.06
CA TRP A 141 4.71 14.36 19.46
C TRP A 141 3.34 14.29 18.77
N ASN A 142 2.54 15.36 18.82
CA ASN A 142 1.18 15.41 18.25
C ASN A 142 1.14 15.94 16.82
#